data_AF-A0A3A6E707-F1
#
_entry.id   AF-A0A3A6E707-F1
#
_cell.length_a   1.000
_cell.length_b   1.000
_cell.length_c   1.000
_cell.angle_alpha   90.00
_cell.angle_beta   90.00
_cell.angle_gamma   90.00
#
_symmetry.space_group_name_H-M   'P 1'
#
loop_
_entity.id
_entity.type
_entity.pdbx_description
1 polymer ?
#
loop_
_entity_poly.entity_id
_entity_poly.type
_entity_poly.pdbx_seq_one_letter_code
_entity_poly.pdbx_strand_id
1 'polypeptide(L)' 'MAEPKKQVPLRLNAKLYDALAAWAEDDFRSVNGQIEYLLTECVRQRKKNGKYVSDQIDVPPELDIK' A
#
# COMPACT_ATOMS: atom_id res chain seq x y z
N MET A 1 -23.25 1.35 4.10
CA MET A 1 -22.54 0.75 5.24
C MET A 1 -21.18 0.28 4.73
N ALA A 2 -20.10 0.44 5.48
CA ALA A 2 -18.79 -0.05 5.06
C ALA A 2 -18.84 -1.58 4.89
N GLU A 3 -18.25 -2.12 3.83
CA GLU A 3 -18.16 -3.57 3.66
C GLU A 3 -17.38 -4.18 4.83
N PRO A 4 -17.82 -5.33 5.37
CA PRO A 4 -17.14 -5.99 6.46
C PRO A 4 -15.74 -6.44 6.02
N LYS A 5 -14.69 -5.97 6.73
CA LYS A 5 -13.31 -6.35 6.45
C LYS A 5 -12.99 -7.72 7.04
N LYS A 6 -12.39 -8.61 6.24
CA LYS A 6 -11.92 -9.92 6.69
C LYS A 6 -10.59 -9.76 7.42
N GLN A 7 -10.53 -10.19 8.69
CA GLN A 7 -9.27 -10.23 9.43
C GLN A 7 -8.45 -11.47 9.03
N VAL A 8 -7.18 -11.25 8.68
CA VAL A 8 -6.25 -12.31 8.31
C VAL A 8 -4.99 -12.15 9.16
N PRO A 9 -4.55 -13.18 9.92
CA PRO A 9 -3.30 -13.12 10.64
C PRO A 9 -2.13 -13.09 9.64
N LEU A 10 -1.35 -12.00 9.67
CA LEU A 10 -0.20 -11.80 8.78
C LEU A 10 1.09 -11.93 9.58
N ARG A 11 2.02 -12.75 9.08
CA ARG A 11 3.37 -12.89 9.65
C ARG A 11 4.34 -12.06 8.81
N LEU A 12 4.97 -11.06 9.42
CA LEU A 12 5.95 -10.20 8.77
C LEU A 12 7.28 -10.26 9.52
N ASN A 13 8.37 -10.04 8.79
CA ASN A 13 9.66 -9.75 9.41
C ASN A 13 9.56 -8.37 10.10
N ALA A 14 10.12 -8.23 11.31
CA ALA A 14 10.15 -6.97 12.05
C ALA A 14 10.68 -5.80 11.21
N LYS A 15 11.78 -5.99 10.48
CA LYS A 15 12.37 -4.93 9.63
C LYS A 15 11.41 -4.44 8.54
N LEU A 16 10.61 -5.34 7.98
CA LEU A 16 9.61 -4.99 6.97
C LEU A 16 8.44 -4.25 7.60
N TYR A 17 8.01 -4.66 8.80
CA TYR A 17 6.99 -3.95 9.55
C TYR A 17 7.40 -2.52 9.86
N ASP A 18 8.63 -2.31 10.33
CA ASP A 18 9.16 -0.98 10.67
C ASP A 18 9.21 -0.08 9.43
N ALA A 19 9.64 -0.60 8.28
CA ALA A 19 9.65 0.14 7.01
C ALA A 19 8.23 0.51 6.54
N LEU A 20 7.26 -0.40 6.68
CA LEU A 20 5.85 -0.13 6.36
C LEU A 20 5.24 0.89 7.33
N ALA A 21 5.62 0.86 8.60
CA ALA A 21 5.15 1.81 9.60
C ALA A 21 5.67 3.22 9.33
N ALA A 22 6.97 3.37 9.05
CA ALA A 22 7.54 4.65 8.67
C ALA A 22 6.88 5.24 7.42
N TRP A 23 6.66 4.41 6.38
CA TRP A 23 5.96 4.87 5.18
C TRP A 23 4.49 5.25 5.47
N ALA A 24 3.80 4.49 6.31
CA ALA A 24 2.44 4.84 6.71
C ALA A 24 2.41 6.19 7.46
N GLU A 25 3.40 6.47 8.30
CA GLU A 25 3.53 7.76 9.00
C GLU A 25 3.75 8.92 8.02
N ASP A 26 4.64 8.76 7.05
CA ASP A 26 4.91 9.77 6.00
C ASP A 26 3.64 10.11 5.19
N ASP A 27 2.80 9.11 4.93
CA ASP A 27 1.53 9.25 4.20
C ASP A 27 0.32 9.60 5.11
N PHE A 28 0.53 9.83 6.41
CA PHE A 28 -0.51 10.06 7.43
C PHE A 28 -1.61 8.96 7.46
N ARG A 29 -1.20 7.69 7.33
CA ARG A 29 -2.07 6.50 7.34
C ARG A 29 -1.77 5.60 8.54
N SER A 30 -2.74 4.77 8.90
CA SER A 30 -2.46 3.62 9.79
C SER A 30 -1.68 2.54 9.03
N VAL A 31 -0.88 1.74 9.74
CA VAL A 31 -0.14 0.61 9.16
C VAL A 31 -1.08 -0.37 8.44
N ASN A 32 -2.25 -0.67 9.03
CA ASN A 32 -3.24 -1.54 8.37
C ASN A 32 -3.80 -0.90 7.10
N GLY A 33 -4.04 0.41 7.10
CA GLY A 33 -4.47 1.14 5.91
C GLY A 33 -3.42 1.14 4.81
N GLN A 34 -2.14 1.27 5.18
CA GLN A 34 -1.03 1.18 4.22
C GLN A 34 -0.90 -0.21 3.61
N ILE A 35 -1.01 -1.28 4.42
CA ILE A 35 -1.02 -2.66 3.92
C ILE A 35 -2.19 -2.88 2.97
N GLU A 36 -3.39 -2.42 3.31
CA GLU A 36 -4.58 -2.53 2.47
C GLU A 36 -4.42 -1.79 1.14
N TYR A 37 -3.85 -0.58 1.16
CA TYR A 37 -3.54 0.19 -0.05
C TYR A 37 -2.56 -0.58 -0.96
N LEU A 38 -1.44 -1.05 -0.42
CA LEU A 38 -0.43 -1.78 -1.19
C LEU A 38 -0.99 -3.06 -1.82
N LEU A 39 -1.76 -3.84 -1.07
CA LEU A 39 -2.40 -5.05 -1.58
C LEU A 39 -3.43 -4.73 -2.68
N THR A 40 -4.20 -3.65 -2.51
CA THR A 40 -5.18 -3.18 -3.50
C THR A 40 -4.49 -2.78 -4.80
N GLU A 41 -3.39 -2.03 -4.71
CA GLU A 41 -2.59 -1.60 -5.85
C GLU A 41 -1.93 -2.78 -6.57
N CYS A 42 -1.37 -3.74 -5.83
CA CYS A 42 -0.81 -4.97 -6.39
C CYS A 42 -1.86 -5.78 -7.18
N VAL A 43 -3.07 -5.94 -6.64
CA VAL A 43 -4.16 -6.65 -7.34
C VAL A 43 -4.65 -5.86 -8.55
N ARG A 44 -4.78 -4.54 -8.43
CA ARG A 44 -5.18 -3.64 -9.53
C ARG A 44 -4.19 -3.70 -10.68
N GLN A 45 -2.89 -3.60 -10.39
CA GLN A 45 -1.81 -3.70 -11.37
C GLN A 45 -1.81 -5.08 -12.05
N ARG A 46 -1.92 -6.16 -11.27
CA ARG A 46 -1.99 -7.52 -11.80
C ARG A 46 -3.15 -7.69 -12.78
N LYS A 47 -4.32 -7.12 -12.49
CA LYS A 47 -5.46 -7.12 -13.41
C LYS A 47 -5.22 -6.28 -14.66
N LYS A 48 -4.46 -5.19 -14.57
CA LYS A 48 -4.17 -4.28 -15.68
C LYS A 48 -3.18 -4.84 -16.69
N ASN A 49 -2.05 -5.39 -16.23
CA ASN A 49 -0.95 -5.81 -17.12
C ASN A 49 -0.27 -7.12 -16.71
N GLY A 50 -0.82 -7.87 -15.74
CA GLY A 50 -0.25 -9.13 -15.27
C GLY A 50 0.97 -9.01 -14.37
N LYS A 51 1.50 -7.80 -14.13
CA LYS A 51 2.65 -7.58 -13.24
C LYS A 51 2.22 -7.39 -11.78
N TYR A 52 3.11 -7.73 -10.85
CA TYR A 52 2.85 -7.65 -9.40
C TYR A 52 3.31 -6.36 -8.74
N VAL A 53 4.16 -5.58 -9.43
CA VAL A 53 4.69 -4.30 -8.96
C VAL A 53 4.36 -3.27 -10.02
N SER A 54 3.89 -2.10 -9.58
CA SER A 54 3.67 -0.99 -10.49
C SER A 54 4.98 -0.24 -10.69
N ASP A 55 5.29 0.07 -11.95
CA ASP A 55 6.47 0.86 -12.35
C ASP A 55 6.39 2.33 -11.84
N GLN A 56 5.29 2.69 -11.16
CA GLN A 56 4.95 4.05 -10.71
C GLN A 56 4.86 4.17 -9.17
N ILE A 57 5.19 3.13 -8.38
CA ILE A 57 5.01 3.14 -6.92
C ILE A 57 5.94 4.17 -6.24
N ASP A 58 7.14 4.35 -6.77
CA ASP A 58 8.16 5.26 -6.22
C ASP A 58 8.28 6.57 -7.02
N VAL A 59 7.28 6.90 -7.85
CA VAL A 59 7.28 8.14 -8.63
C VAL A 59 6.56 9.21 -7.82
N PRO A 60 7.25 10.28 -7.39
CA PRO A 60 6.59 11.41 -6.74
C PRO A 60 5.49 11.95 -7.65
N PRO A 61 4.29 12.26 -7.12
CA PRO A 61 3.24 12.84 -7.94
C PRO A 61 3.74 14.17 -8.53
N GLU A 62 3.51 14.38 -9.82
CA GLU A 62 3.71 15.68 -10.44
C GLU A 62 2.69 16.66 -9.84
N LEU A 63 3.14 17.47 -8.88
CA LEU A 63 2.33 18.53 -8.29
C LEU A 63 2.57 19.81 -9.09
N ASP A 64 1.66 20.08 -10.01
CA ASP A 64 1.63 21.33 -10.77
C ASP A 64 1.01 22.43 -9.88
N ILE A 65 1.80 22.91 -8.91
CA ILE A 65 1.39 23.98 -8.00
C ILE A 65 1.75 25.32 -8.65
N LYS A 66 0.73 26.04 -9.14
CA LYS A 66 0.86 27.44 -9.59
C LYS A 66 0.78 28.43 -8.43
#